data_AF-A0A7C3ZVP3-F1
#
_entry.id   AF-A0A7C3ZVP3-F1
#
_cell.length_a   1.000
_cell.length_b   1.000
_cell.length_c   1.000
_cell.angle_alpha   90.00
_cell.angle_beta   90.00
_cell.angle_gamma   90.00
#
_symmetry.space_group_name_H-M   'P 1'
#
loop_
_entity.id
_entity.type
_entity.pdbx_description
1 polymer ?
#
loop_
_entity_poly.entity_id
_entity_poly.type
_entity_poly.pdbx_seq_one_letter_code
_entity_poly.pdbx_strand_id
1 'polypeptide(L)'
;MHRDCERDRIGKIQIPCPISYQGNPDVLSRRKISLICSVKCPGSVILQTYDLMKTIRDEEITVISGFHSPMERECLNLLLRGTCGIAICYARTLPKRLPPEFRKPINEGRLLLLSAFEEGEDRVTRASSAARNEQVAELGDLLFVPYASPGGMVEVICGDVARSGKPVFTFDGEYGVSLQAMGASATPPTDAAVLLMGLPSLRREGDGNTGNGRR
;
A
#
# COMPACT_ATOMS: atom_id res chain seq x y z
N MET A 1 -20.36 25.19 7.81
CA MET A 1 -19.15 26.03 7.63
C MET A 1 -18.08 25.12 7.04
N HIS A 2 -17.96 25.17 5.71
CA HIS A 2 -16.96 24.43 4.95
C HIS A 2 -15.58 24.97 5.31
N ARG A 3 -14.67 24.09 5.73
CA ARG A 3 -13.25 24.38 5.62
C ARG A 3 -12.77 23.72 4.34
N ASP A 4 -12.42 24.59 3.41
CA ASP A 4 -11.79 24.27 2.16
C ASP A 4 -10.55 23.41 2.38
N CYS A 5 -10.39 22.42 1.52
CA CYS A 5 -9.17 21.65 1.34
C CYS A 5 -8.07 22.65 0.91
N GLU A 6 -7.31 23.15 1.89
CA GLU A 6 -6.31 24.19 1.72
C GLU A 6 -5.11 23.59 0.95
N ARG A 7 -4.97 23.99 -0.32
CA ARG A 7 -3.80 23.66 -1.14
C ARG A 7 -2.65 24.56 -0.70
N ASP A 8 -1.61 23.98 -0.11
CA ASP A 8 -0.35 24.69 0.07
C ASP A 8 0.25 25.10 -1.29
N ARG A 9 0.91 26.26 -1.33
CA ARG A 9 1.50 26.91 -2.52
C ARG A 9 2.59 26.10 -3.25
N ILE A 10 2.81 24.84 -2.88
CA ILE A 10 3.86 23.97 -3.42
C ILE A 10 3.26 22.66 -3.94
N GLY A 11 2.02 22.61 -4.43
CA GLY A 11 1.51 21.49 -5.24
C GLY A 11 1.63 20.08 -4.64
N LYS A 12 1.94 19.94 -3.35
CA LYS A 12 2.00 18.69 -2.62
C LYS A 12 0.63 18.48 -2.01
N ILE A 13 0.01 17.37 -2.41
CA ILE A 13 -1.17 16.83 -1.74
C ILE A 13 -0.82 16.69 -0.26
N GLN A 14 -1.52 17.39 0.64
CA GLN A 14 -1.46 17.10 2.06
C GLN A 14 -2.11 15.73 2.27
N ILE A 15 -1.30 14.72 2.57
CA ILE A 15 -1.78 13.36 2.80
C ILE A 15 -2.19 13.27 4.28
N PRO A 16 -3.47 13.07 4.61
CA PRO A 16 -3.88 13.05 6.00
C PRO A 16 -3.31 11.81 6.70
N CYS A 17 -2.72 12.03 7.87
CA CYS A 17 -2.60 10.98 8.88
C CYS A 17 -3.99 10.33 9.06
N PRO A 18 -4.12 8.99 9.17
CA PRO A 18 -5.43 8.36 9.30
C PRO A 18 -6.18 8.95 10.51
N ILE A 19 -7.40 9.40 10.27
CA ILE A 19 -8.30 9.96 11.29
C ILE A 19 -8.79 8.84 12.21
N SER A 20 -8.96 7.62 11.68
CA SER A 20 -9.38 6.45 12.43
C SER A 20 -8.62 5.19 12.01
N TYR A 21 -8.44 4.28 12.96
CA TYR A 21 -7.87 2.96 12.70
C TYR A 21 -8.50 1.87 13.57
N GLN A 22 -8.37 0.62 13.12
CA GLN A 22 -8.75 -0.57 13.89
C GLN A 22 -7.79 -1.73 13.60
N GLY A 23 -7.34 -2.45 14.63
CA GLY A 23 -6.34 -3.51 14.50
C GLY A 23 -5.01 -3.09 15.12
N ASN A 24 -3.90 -3.70 14.68
CA ASN A 24 -2.58 -3.46 15.27
C ASN A 24 -1.77 -2.41 14.48
N PRO A 25 -1.53 -1.20 15.03
CA PRO A 25 -0.73 -0.17 14.34
C PRO A 25 0.74 -0.58 14.15
N ASP A 26 1.29 -1.50 14.96
CA ASP A 26 2.68 -1.94 14.85
C ASP A 26 3.00 -2.62 13.52
N VAL A 27 1.97 -3.05 12.78
CA VAL A 27 2.08 -3.52 11.39
C VAL A 27 2.79 -2.49 10.50
N LEU A 28 2.66 -1.19 10.78
CA LEU A 28 3.32 -0.12 10.02
C LEU A 28 4.80 0.07 10.38
N SER A 29 5.29 -0.52 11.47
CA SER A 29 6.71 -0.47 11.86
C SER A 29 7.61 -1.34 10.98
N ARG A 30 7.02 -2.35 10.33
CA ARG A 30 7.71 -3.28 9.41
C ARG A 30 8.07 -2.58 8.10
N ARG A 31 8.85 -3.27 7.26
CA ARG A 31 9.05 -2.87 5.86
C ARG A 31 7.73 -3.02 5.10
N LYS A 32 7.38 -2.03 4.28
CA LYS A 32 6.04 -1.87 3.70
C LYS A 32 6.10 -1.81 2.17
N ILE A 33 5.36 -2.70 1.54
CA ILE A 33 5.06 -2.63 0.11
C ILE A 33 3.65 -2.07 -0.04
N SER A 34 3.53 -0.94 -0.72
CA SER A 34 2.23 -0.42 -1.12
C SER A 34 1.81 -0.99 -2.46
N LEU A 35 0.56 -1.40 -2.57
CA LEU A 35 -0.03 -1.99 -3.79
C LEU A 35 -1.21 -1.13 -4.23
N ILE A 36 -1.11 -0.56 -5.43
CA ILE A 36 -2.23 0.08 -6.13
C ILE A 36 -2.30 -0.43 -7.57
N CYS A 37 -3.52 -0.62 -8.09
CA CYS A 37 -3.71 -1.05 -9.46
C CYS A 37 -4.93 -0.38 -10.09
N SER A 38 -4.88 -0.17 -11.41
CA SER A 38 -6.08 0.21 -12.15
C SER A 38 -7.13 -0.89 -12.11
N VAL A 39 -8.40 -0.51 -12.00
CA VAL A 39 -9.53 -1.46 -11.85
C VAL A 39 -9.64 -2.40 -13.05
N LYS A 40 -9.45 -1.88 -14.27
CA LYS A 40 -9.34 -2.70 -15.48
C LYS A 40 -7.88 -3.08 -15.64
N CYS A 41 -7.58 -4.37 -15.54
CA CYS A 41 -6.23 -4.92 -15.60
C CYS A 41 -6.20 -6.11 -16.57
N PRO A 42 -5.17 -6.24 -17.43
CA PRO A 42 -5.02 -7.40 -18.30
C PRO A 42 -4.95 -8.72 -17.51
N GLY A 43 -5.53 -9.78 -18.07
CA GLY A 43 -5.60 -11.09 -17.39
C GLY A 43 -4.24 -11.69 -17.06
N SER A 44 -3.24 -11.50 -17.93
CA SER A 44 -1.86 -11.94 -17.68
C SER A 44 -1.26 -11.26 -16.43
N VAL A 45 -1.43 -9.94 -16.31
CA VAL A 45 -0.95 -9.16 -15.16
C VAL A 45 -1.66 -9.56 -13.87
N ILE A 46 -2.96 -9.87 -13.93
CA ILE A 46 -3.71 -10.39 -12.78
C ILE A 46 -3.08 -11.68 -12.26
N LEU A 47 -2.78 -12.63 -13.15
CA LEU A 47 -2.17 -13.91 -12.77
C LEU A 47 -0.77 -13.73 -12.18
N GLN A 48 0.07 -12.89 -12.82
CA GLN A 48 1.39 -12.54 -12.31
C GLN A 48 1.31 -11.90 -10.92
N THR A 49 0.34 -11.01 -10.69
CA THR A 49 0.10 -10.40 -9.38
C THR A 49 -0.23 -11.46 -8.34
N TYR A 50 -1.08 -12.43 -8.67
CA TYR A 50 -1.44 -13.50 -7.73
C TYR A 50 -0.24 -14.38 -7.36
N ASP A 51 0.61 -14.72 -8.34
CA ASP A 51 1.81 -15.51 -8.07
C ASP A 51 2.78 -14.75 -7.17
N LEU A 52 2.97 -13.46 -7.41
CA LEU A 52 3.76 -12.59 -6.53
C LEU A 52 3.15 -12.45 -5.13
N MET A 53 1.81 -12.33 -5.00
CA MET A 53 1.18 -12.27 -3.66
C MET A 53 1.33 -13.59 -2.90
N LYS A 54 1.40 -14.73 -3.58
CA LYS A 54 1.66 -16.03 -2.94
C LYS A 54 3.09 -16.12 -2.38
N THR A 55 4.07 -15.47 -2.99
CA THR A 55 5.43 -15.43 -2.44
C THR A 55 5.49 -14.42 -1.28
N ILE A 56 4.89 -13.24 -1.45
CA ILE A 56 4.91 -12.17 -0.44
C ILE A 56 4.16 -12.53 0.85
N ARG A 57 3.08 -13.32 0.79
CA ARG A 57 2.21 -13.54 1.96
C ARG A 57 2.92 -14.14 3.17
N ASP A 58 4.03 -14.83 2.96
CA ASP A 58 4.79 -15.54 4.00
C ASP A 58 6.07 -14.79 4.42
N GLU A 59 6.28 -13.58 3.88
CA GLU A 59 7.43 -12.72 4.16
C GLU A 59 7.20 -11.81 5.39
N GLU A 60 8.28 -11.45 6.08
CA GLU A 60 8.28 -10.51 7.22
C GLU A 60 8.19 -9.03 6.80
N ILE A 61 7.16 -8.73 6.01
CA ILE A 61 6.86 -7.38 5.52
C ILE A 61 5.37 -7.07 5.75
N THR A 62 4.97 -5.86 5.43
CA THR A 62 3.57 -5.42 5.44
C THR A 62 3.14 -5.03 4.03
N VAL A 63 1.98 -5.52 3.59
CA VAL A 63 1.35 -5.06 2.35
C VAL A 63 0.27 -4.04 2.67
N ILE A 64 0.34 -2.87 2.03
CA ILE A 64 -0.61 -1.77 2.19
C ILE A 64 -1.41 -1.59 0.90
N SER A 65 -2.72 -1.64 0.98
CA SER A 65 -3.60 -1.34 -0.16
C SER A 65 -4.97 -0.92 0.34
N GLY A 66 -5.88 -0.55 -0.55
CA GLY A 66 -7.30 -0.42 -0.19
C GLY A 66 -8.17 -1.57 -0.70
N PHE A 67 -7.58 -2.56 -1.38
CA PHE A 67 -8.21 -3.83 -1.74
C PHE A 67 -9.64 -3.70 -2.31
N HIS A 68 -9.82 -2.78 -3.27
CA HIS A 68 -11.15 -2.39 -3.76
C HIS A 68 -11.48 -3.02 -5.12
N SER A 69 -10.50 -3.15 -6.01
CA SER A 69 -10.73 -3.81 -7.30
C SER A 69 -10.89 -5.33 -7.12
N PRO A 70 -11.55 -6.05 -8.06
CA PRO A 70 -11.67 -7.51 -7.98
C PRO A 70 -10.31 -8.22 -7.84
N MET A 71 -9.30 -7.77 -8.57
CA MET A 71 -7.94 -8.31 -8.48
C MET A 71 -7.34 -8.05 -7.09
N GLU A 72 -7.40 -6.81 -6.59
CA GLU A 72 -6.82 -6.50 -5.27
C GLU A 72 -7.54 -7.30 -4.16
N ARG A 73 -8.86 -7.50 -4.25
CA ARG A 73 -9.60 -8.32 -3.30
C ARG A 73 -9.11 -9.77 -3.26
N GLU A 74 -8.74 -10.33 -4.41
CA GLU A 74 -8.15 -11.67 -4.44
C GLU A 74 -6.71 -11.67 -3.90
N CYS A 75 -5.92 -10.62 -4.14
CA CYS A 75 -4.64 -10.42 -3.47
C CYS A 75 -4.82 -10.44 -1.94
N LEU A 76 -5.82 -9.72 -1.41
CA LEU A 76 -6.14 -9.75 0.02
C LEU A 76 -6.46 -11.17 0.50
N ASN A 77 -7.28 -11.92 -0.23
CA ASN A 77 -7.60 -13.32 0.11
C ASN A 77 -6.34 -14.20 0.20
N LEU A 78 -5.37 -14.01 -0.69
CA LEU A 78 -4.10 -14.72 -0.67
C LEU A 78 -3.24 -14.33 0.54
N LEU A 79 -3.12 -13.03 0.81
CA LEU A 79 -2.34 -12.47 1.92
C LEU A 79 -2.93 -12.86 3.29
N LEU A 80 -4.26 -12.93 3.41
CA LEU A 80 -4.95 -13.37 4.63
C LEU A 80 -4.65 -14.83 5.01
N ARG A 81 -4.15 -15.64 4.08
CA ARG A 81 -3.74 -17.04 4.31
C ARG A 81 -2.28 -17.21 4.72
N GLY A 82 -1.46 -16.15 4.67
CA GLY A 82 -0.06 -16.15 5.09
C GLY A 82 0.18 -15.51 6.46
N THR A 83 1.40 -15.03 6.69
CA THR A 83 1.89 -14.47 7.96
C THR A 83 2.28 -12.99 7.91
N CYS A 84 2.35 -12.40 6.71
CA CYS A 84 2.77 -11.00 6.51
C CYS A 84 1.88 -10.01 7.29
N GLY A 85 2.33 -8.76 7.46
CA GLY A 85 1.46 -7.68 7.88
C GLY A 85 0.52 -7.24 6.75
N ILE A 86 -0.67 -6.75 7.09
CA ILE A 86 -1.65 -6.21 6.13
C ILE A 86 -2.19 -4.90 6.68
N ALA A 87 -2.11 -3.83 5.89
CA ALA A 87 -2.81 -2.57 6.18
C ALA A 87 -3.82 -2.25 5.06
N ILE A 88 -5.07 -2.04 5.44
CA ILE A 88 -6.18 -1.76 4.53
C ILE A 88 -6.59 -0.29 4.67
N CYS A 89 -6.32 0.53 3.66
CA CYS A 89 -6.74 1.93 3.61
C CYS A 89 -8.11 2.05 2.93
N TYR A 90 -9.12 2.49 3.66
CA TYR A 90 -10.47 2.72 3.14
C TYR A 90 -10.56 4.08 2.43
N ALA A 91 -11.32 4.11 1.34
CA ALA A 91 -11.67 5.33 0.60
C ALA A 91 -12.99 5.96 1.10
N ARG A 92 -13.27 5.77 2.39
CA ARG A 92 -14.46 6.14 3.15
C ARG A 92 -14.20 5.84 4.63
N THR A 93 -15.15 6.17 5.50
CA THR A 93 -15.16 5.75 6.92
C THR A 93 -14.91 4.24 7.11
N LEU A 94 -14.37 3.87 8.28
CA LEU A 94 -14.21 2.47 8.65
C LEU A 94 -15.57 1.75 8.74
N PRO A 95 -15.66 0.48 8.31
CA PRO A 95 -16.90 -0.26 8.37
C PRO A 95 -17.31 -0.54 9.83
N LYS A 96 -18.58 -0.27 10.16
CA LYS A 96 -19.14 -0.57 11.50
C LYS A 96 -19.09 -2.05 11.88
N ARG A 97 -19.11 -2.94 10.87
CA ARG A 97 -19.06 -4.39 11.06
C ARG A 97 -17.90 -4.97 10.27
N LEU A 98 -17.00 -5.66 10.97
CA LEU A 98 -15.89 -6.34 10.35
C LEU A 98 -16.33 -7.66 9.69
N PRO A 99 -15.80 -7.97 8.49
CA PRO A 99 -15.90 -9.30 7.92
C PRO A 99 -15.31 -10.37 8.85
N PRO A 100 -15.92 -11.57 8.97
CA PRO A 100 -15.41 -12.64 9.84
C PRO A 100 -13.96 -13.02 9.57
N GLU A 101 -13.53 -12.99 8.31
CA GLU A 101 -12.18 -13.30 7.85
C GLU A 101 -11.10 -12.37 8.43
N PHE A 102 -11.47 -11.16 8.89
CA PHE A 102 -10.52 -10.21 9.48
C PHE A 102 -10.26 -10.48 10.96
N ARG A 103 -11.12 -11.26 11.63
CA ARG A 103 -11.01 -11.50 13.08
C ARG A 103 -9.70 -12.18 13.46
N LYS A 104 -9.34 -13.26 12.76
CA LYS A 104 -8.12 -14.02 13.05
C LYS A 104 -6.86 -13.15 12.85
N PRO A 105 -6.64 -12.48 11.70
CA PRO A 105 -5.50 -11.60 11.50
C PRO A 105 -5.41 -10.41 12.47
N ILE A 106 -6.55 -9.86 12.91
CA ILE A 106 -6.58 -8.82 13.96
C ILE A 106 -6.09 -9.39 15.28
N ASN A 107 -6.59 -10.56 15.69
CA ASN A 107 -6.19 -11.22 16.93
C ASN A 107 -4.71 -11.65 16.91
N GLU A 108 -4.18 -12.01 15.73
CA GLU A 108 -2.76 -12.29 15.51
C GLU A 108 -1.90 -11.02 15.43
N GLY A 109 -2.50 -9.83 15.55
CA GLY A 109 -1.78 -8.56 15.51
C GLY A 109 -1.16 -8.23 14.14
N ARG A 110 -1.63 -8.84 13.05
CA ARG A 110 -1.07 -8.67 11.70
C ARG A 110 -1.96 -7.89 10.73
N LEU A 111 -3.14 -7.45 11.15
CA LEU A 111 -4.06 -6.66 10.33
C LEU A 111 -4.35 -5.29 10.95
N LEU A 112 -4.30 -4.26 10.11
CA LEU A 112 -4.65 -2.89 10.43
C LEU A 112 -5.63 -2.35 9.37
N LEU A 113 -6.69 -1.69 9.81
CA LEU A 113 -7.64 -0.96 8.97
C LEU A 113 -7.44 0.53 9.23
N LEU A 114 -7.39 1.34 8.18
CA LEU A 114 -7.13 2.77 8.22
C LEU A 114 -8.19 3.53 7.43
N SER A 115 -8.58 4.70 7.91
CA SER A 115 -9.38 5.68 7.15
C SER A 115 -8.92 7.10 7.46
N ALA A 116 -8.70 7.89 6.40
CA ALA A 116 -8.48 9.34 6.47
C ALA A 116 -9.77 10.16 6.33
N PHE A 117 -10.94 9.51 6.31
CA PHE A 117 -12.24 10.13 6.04
C PHE A 117 -13.02 10.34 7.34
N GLU A 118 -13.69 11.49 7.44
CA GLU A 118 -14.50 11.88 8.60
C GLU A 118 -15.82 11.08 8.67
N GLU A 119 -16.43 11.05 9.85
CA GLU A 119 -17.74 10.40 10.01
C GLU A 119 -18.78 10.96 9.03
N GLY A 120 -19.53 10.06 8.39
CA GLY A 120 -20.54 10.41 7.37
C GLY A 120 -20.03 10.38 5.93
N GLU A 121 -18.71 10.28 5.70
CA GLU A 121 -18.13 10.08 4.38
C GLU A 121 -18.19 8.60 3.96
N ASP A 122 -19.40 8.07 3.80
CA ASP A 122 -19.62 6.63 3.62
C ASP A 122 -19.56 6.17 2.15
N ARG A 123 -19.60 7.11 1.19
CA ARG A 123 -19.65 6.83 -0.25
C ARG A 123 -18.27 6.87 -0.88
N VAL A 124 -17.88 5.77 -1.50
CA VAL A 124 -16.67 5.73 -2.35
C VAL A 124 -16.92 6.54 -3.63
N THR A 125 -16.02 7.47 -3.92
CA THR A 125 -16.01 8.30 -5.13
C THR A 125 -14.66 8.21 -5.82
N ARG A 126 -14.55 8.82 -7.02
CA ARG A 126 -13.26 8.96 -7.69
C ARG A 126 -12.28 9.79 -6.85
N ALA A 127 -12.76 10.87 -6.22
CA ALA A 127 -11.93 11.73 -5.39
C ALA A 127 -11.44 11.00 -4.13
N SER A 128 -12.34 10.31 -3.42
CA SER A 128 -11.94 9.54 -2.23
C SER A 128 -11.02 8.37 -2.57
N SER A 129 -11.19 7.75 -3.74
CA SER A 129 -10.27 6.71 -4.22
C SER A 129 -8.88 7.26 -4.54
N ALA A 130 -8.79 8.47 -5.11
CA ALA A 130 -7.51 9.15 -5.35
C ALA A 130 -6.79 9.46 -4.04
N ALA A 131 -7.48 10.14 -3.11
CA ALA A 131 -6.93 10.48 -1.79
C ALA A 131 -6.46 9.24 -1.02
N ARG A 132 -7.24 8.15 -1.07
CA ARG A 132 -6.81 6.87 -0.50
C ARG A 132 -5.59 6.30 -1.19
N ASN A 133 -5.52 6.32 -2.52
CA ASN A 133 -4.37 5.79 -3.25
C ASN A 133 -3.08 6.59 -2.97
N GLU A 134 -3.19 7.90 -2.82
CA GLU A 134 -2.10 8.78 -2.38
C GLU A 134 -1.67 8.39 -0.96
N GLN A 135 -2.61 8.19 -0.04
CA GLN A 135 -2.31 7.69 1.32
C GLN A 135 -1.61 6.32 1.30
N VAL A 136 -2.08 5.38 0.48
CA VAL A 136 -1.45 4.07 0.30
C VAL A 136 -0.01 4.25 -0.18
N ALA A 137 0.20 5.04 -1.24
CA ALA A 137 1.54 5.25 -1.79
C ALA A 137 2.49 5.91 -0.78
N GLU A 138 2.00 6.80 0.08
CA GLU A 138 2.80 7.47 1.09
C GLU A 138 3.21 6.55 2.24
N LEU A 139 2.30 5.71 2.72
CA LEU A 139 2.58 4.80 3.83
C LEU A 139 3.60 3.70 3.48
N GLY A 140 3.77 3.37 2.19
CA GLY A 140 4.73 2.36 1.74
C GLY A 140 6.16 2.86 1.74
N ASP A 141 7.11 1.96 2.01
CA ASP A 141 8.54 2.24 1.78
C ASP A 141 8.86 2.18 0.28
N LEU A 142 8.10 1.39 -0.48
CA LEU A 142 8.06 1.38 -1.94
C LEU A 142 6.62 1.26 -2.44
N LEU A 143 6.41 1.60 -3.71
CA LEU A 143 5.14 1.43 -4.41
C LEU A 143 5.27 0.35 -5.49
N PHE A 144 4.44 -0.68 -5.42
CA PHE A 144 4.28 -1.67 -6.47
C PHE A 144 2.98 -1.43 -7.23
N VAL A 145 3.09 -1.26 -8.55
CA VAL A 145 1.98 -1.01 -9.48
C VAL A 145 1.98 -2.11 -10.54
N PRO A 146 1.16 -3.18 -10.37
CA PRO A 146 1.07 -4.24 -11.37
C PRO A 146 0.66 -3.71 -12.74
N TYR A 147 -0.31 -2.79 -12.74
CA TYR A 147 -0.81 -2.16 -13.96
C TYR A 147 -1.41 -0.78 -13.69
N ALA A 148 -1.08 0.15 -14.58
CA ALA A 148 -1.75 1.44 -14.70
C ALA A 148 -2.35 1.58 -16.10
N SER A 149 -3.63 1.95 -16.18
CA SER A 149 -4.23 2.33 -17.46
C SER A 149 -3.61 3.66 -17.92
N PRO A 150 -3.25 3.80 -19.21
CA PRO A 150 -2.75 5.06 -19.76
C PRO A 150 -3.71 6.23 -19.52
N GLY A 151 -3.19 7.38 -19.10
CA GLY A 151 -3.94 8.57 -18.67
C GLY A 151 -4.77 8.37 -17.39
N GLY A 152 -4.62 7.23 -16.71
CA GLY A 152 -5.40 6.85 -15.55
C GLY A 152 -4.88 7.47 -14.25
N MET A 153 -5.74 7.49 -13.23
CA MET A 153 -5.40 7.98 -11.88
C MET A 153 -4.14 7.31 -11.31
N VAL A 154 -4.01 5.99 -11.47
CA VAL A 154 -2.87 5.23 -10.95
C VAL A 154 -1.57 5.58 -11.67
N GLU A 155 -1.63 5.89 -12.97
CA GLU A 155 -0.46 6.32 -13.74
C GLU A 155 0.06 7.67 -13.25
N VAL A 156 -0.86 8.62 -12.99
CA VAL A 156 -0.52 9.93 -12.43
C VAL A 156 0.14 9.78 -11.06
N ILE A 157 -0.47 9.02 -10.14
CA ILE A 157 0.09 8.77 -8.80
C ILE A 157 1.47 8.11 -8.91
N CYS A 158 1.64 7.14 -9.80
CA CYS A 158 2.92 6.49 -10.05
C CYS A 158 4.00 7.50 -10.46
N GLY A 159 3.69 8.38 -11.41
CA GLY A 159 4.62 9.43 -11.86
C GLY A 159 4.96 10.43 -10.75
N ASP A 160 4.00 10.79 -9.90
CA ASP A 160 4.23 11.70 -8.76
C ASP A 160 5.16 11.07 -7.72
N VAL A 161 4.94 9.79 -7.41
CA VAL A 161 5.73 9.03 -6.44
C VAL A 161 7.15 8.75 -6.97
N ALA A 162 7.30 8.42 -8.25
CA ALA A 162 8.62 8.26 -8.85
C ALA A 162 9.42 9.57 -8.80
N ARG A 163 8.78 10.72 -9.08
CA ARG A 163 9.40 12.05 -9.00
C ARG A 163 9.78 12.47 -7.57
N SER A 164 9.11 11.94 -6.55
CA SER A 164 9.48 12.19 -5.16
C SER A 164 10.70 11.37 -4.69
N GLY A 165 11.19 10.45 -5.52
CA GLY A 165 12.35 9.60 -5.25
C GLY A 165 12.01 8.32 -4.48
N LYS A 166 10.72 8.06 -4.21
CA LYS A 166 10.31 6.78 -3.62
C LYS A 166 10.45 5.67 -4.67
N PRO A 167 11.00 4.49 -4.31
CA PRO A 167 11.09 3.38 -5.24
C PRO A 167 9.70 2.96 -5.74
N VAL A 168 9.54 2.91 -7.06
CA VAL A 168 8.35 2.40 -7.71
C VAL A 168 8.72 1.19 -8.54
N PHE A 169 7.90 0.14 -8.47
CA PHE A 169 8.10 -1.09 -9.20
C PHE A 169 6.87 -1.48 -10.00
N THR A 170 7.09 -2.14 -11.13
CA THR A 170 6.05 -2.75 -11.97
C THR A 170 6.59 -4.04 -12.58
N PHE A 171 5.74 -4.84 -13.23
CA PHE A 171 6.23 -6.02 -13.94
C PHE A 171 7.09 -5.65 -15.16
N ASP A 172 7.98 -6.55 -15.53
CA ASP A 172 8.60 -6.54 -16.85
C ASP A 172 7.58 -6.81 -17.97
N GLY A 173 7.95 -6.49 -19.21
CA GLY A 173 7.11 -6.70 -20.38
C GLY A 173 6.24 -5.49 -20.80
N GLU A 174 5.35 -5.73 -21.76
CA GLU A 174 4.66 -4.67 -22.52
C GLU A 174 3.81 -3.73 -21.66
N TYR A 175 3.19 -4.24 -20.60
CA TYR A 175 2.31 -3.46 -19.73
C TYR A 175 3.06 -2.58 -18.72
N GLY A 176 4.34 -2.87 -18.47
CA GLY A 176 5.20 -2.08 -17.57
C GLY A 176 5.89 -0.90 -18.26
N VAL A 177 5.95 -0.86 -19.60
CA VAL A 177 6.77 0.09 -20.37
C VAL A 177 6.46 1.55 -20.03
N SER A 178 5.17 1.92 -19.93
CA SER A 178 4.78 3.31 -19.60
C SER A 178 5.29 3.71 -18.21
N LEU A 179 5.13 2.83 -17.22
CA LEU A 179 5.56 3.10 -15.86
C LEU A 179 7.09 3.12 -15.74
N GLN A 180 7.78 2.26 -16.47
CA GLN A 180 9.24 2.23 -16.53
C GLN A 180 9.81 3.51 -17.15
N ALA A 181 9.17 4.04 -18.20
CA ALA A 181 9.53 5.34 -18.78
C ALA A 181 9.38 6.50 -17.79
N MET A 182 8.54 6.35 -16.76
CA MET A 182 8.39 7.32 -15.66
C MET A 182 9.34 7.08 -14.48
N GLY A 183 10.22 6.07 -14.56
CA GLY A 183 11.21 5.77 -13.52
C GLY A 183 10.85 4.58 -12.63
N ALA A 184 9.79 3.81 -12.93
CA ALA A 184 9.55 2.56 -12.23
C ALA A 184 10.59 1.50 -12.61
N SER A 185 11.04 0.72 -11.63
CA SER A 185 11.90 -0.44 -11.84
C SER A 185 11.08 -1.67 -12.21
N ALA A 186 11.61 -2.50 -13.10
CA ALA A 186 10.96 -3.76 -13.46
C ALA A 186 11.24 -4.83 -12.40
N THR A 187 10.23 -5.66 -12.10
CA THR A 187 10.37 -6.89 -11.31
C THR A 187 9.85 -8.08 -12.10
N PRO A 188 10.51 -9.24 -12.04
CA PRO A 188 9.95 -10.46 -12.60
C PRO A 188 8.65 -10.84 -11.86
N PRO A 189 7.72 -11.53 -12.53
CA PRO A 189 6.40 -11.84 -11.97
C PRO A 189 6.39 -12.93 -10.90
N THR A 190 7.38 -13.82 -10.90
CA THR A 190 7.39 -15.03 -10.08
C THR A 190 8.29 -14.92 -8.85
N ASP A 191 8.96 -13.79 -8.66
CA ASP A 191 9.95 -13.64 -7.60
C ASP A 191 9.80 -12.29 -6.91
N ALA A 192 9.58 -12.33 -5.60
CA ALA A 192 9.50 -11.13 -4.78
C ALA A 192 10.89 -10.58 -4.44
N ALA A 193 11.98 -11.29 -4.71
CA ALA A 193 13.33 -10.91 -4.32
C ALA A 193 13.69 -9.48 -4.75
N VAL A 194 13.37 -9.08 -5.98
CA VAL A 194 13.62 -7.73 -6.49
C VAL A 194 12.85 -6.68 -5.70
N LEU A 195 11.57 -6.92 -5.42
CA LEU A 195 10.77 -6.03 -4.57
C LEU A 195 11.29 -5.96 -3.14
N LEU A 196 11.68 -7.10 -2.56
CA LEU A 196 12.20 -7.18 -1.20
C LEU A 196 13.57 -6.51 -1.05
N MET A 197 14.40 -6.52 -2.09
CA MET A 197 15.66 -5.76 -2.16
C MET A 197 15.43 -4.26 -2.25
N GLY A 198 14.31 -3.83 -2.85
CA GLY A 198 13.91 -2.43 -2.91
C GLY A 198 13.45 -1.85 -1.56
N LEU A 199 13.18 -2.70 -0.57
CA LEU A 199 12.82 -2.26 0.77
C LEU A 199 14.06 -1.82 1.56
N PRO A 200 13.94 -0.83 2.48
CA PRO A 200 15.04 -0.43 3.34
C PRO A 200 15.55 -1.61 4.17
N SER A 201 16.83 -1.62 4.50
CA SER A 201 17.40 -2.63 5.40
C SER A 201 16.66 -2.63 6.74
N LEU A 202 16.42 -3.82 7.31
CA LEU A 202 15.84 -3.94 8.65
C LEU A 202 16.69 -3.13 9.63
N ARG A 203 16.08 -2.14 10.28
CA ARG A 203 16.73 -1.48 11.43
C ARG A 203 16.95 -2.57 12.47
N ARG A 204 18.20 -2.95 12.71
CA ARG A 204 18.54 -3.83 13.83
C ARG A 204 18.15 -3.10 15.10
N GLU A 205 17.13 -3.56 15.80
CA GLU A 205 16.93 -3.19 17.20
C GLU A 205 18.14 -3.74 17.98
N GLY A 206 19.06 -2.85 18.35
CA GLY A 206 20.32 -3.28 18.96
C GLY A 206 21.37 -2.19 19.00
N ASP A 207 21.05 -1.07 19.66
CA ASP A 207 22.04 -0.35 20.48
C ASP A 207 21.33 0.02 21.78
N GLY A 208 21.16 -1.00 22.63
CA GLY A 208 20.88 -0.81 24.03
C GLY A 208 22.08 -0.09 24.66
N ASN A 209 22.05 1.24 24.66
CA ASN A 209 22.96 2.06 25.45
C ASN A 209 22.68 1.80 26.94
N THR A 210 23.28 0.73 27.46
CA THR A 210 23.48 0.54 28.89
C THR A 210 24.66 1.43 29.31
N GLY A 211 24.44 2.73 29.28
CA GLY A 211 25.32 3.72 29.88
C GLY A 211 25.17 3.71 31.39
N ASN A 212 25.53 2.60 32.03
CA ASN A 212 25.76 2.53 33.46
C ASN A 212 27.15 3.11 33.75
N GLY A 213 27.17 4.36 34.20
CA GLY A 213 28.39 5.07 34.61
C GLY A 213 28.14 5.93 35.84
N ARG A 214 27.64 5.33 36.93
CA ARG A 214 27.84 5.86 38.27
C ARG A 214 29.09 5.22 38.86
N ARG A 215 30.17 6.00 38.96
CA ARG A 215 31.06 6.10 40.13
C ARG A 215 31.93 7.33 39.97
#